data_AF-A0AAV5S9Q5-F1
#
_entry.id   AF-A0AAV5S9Q5-F1
#
_cell.length_a   1.000
_cell.length_b   1.000
_cell.length_c   1.000
_cell.angle_alpha   90.00
_cell.angle_beta   90.00
_cell.angle_gamma   90.00
#
_symmetry.space_group_name_H-M   'P 1'
#
loop_
_entity.id
_entity.type
_entity.pdbx_description
1 polymer ?
#
loop_
_entity_poly.entity_id
_entity_poly.type
_entity_poly.pdbx_seq_one_letter_code
_entity_poly.pdbx_strand_id
1 'polypeptide(L)'
;MFWNLVIKEYERLKLHHVMLFVFLLLYSLLGAVIFCAFESSAEEYDIQQRYVNSMKARRTMLAAFHAIYNEGKNTSLPPEGRLVSVVNEYNQQMGLTPSREQKWTLWGGLYYAGTIYTTIGYGDLAATTFGGKLFTIVYALIGIPMVISILNDWGTMLFKGVSMFWNRLIIRCIRSIERKRRRGRRRMDDDTDSSS
;
A
#
# COMPACT_ATOMS: atom_id res chain seq x y z
N MET A 1 37.48 3.34 -26.85
CA MET A 1 37.08 1.93 -27.05
C MET A 1 36.16 1.41 -25.94
N PHE A 2 36.46 1.69 -24.66
CA PHE A 2 35.61 1.32 -23.51
C PHE A 2 34.18 1.91 -23.57
N TRP A 3 34.06 3.19 -23.95
CA TRP A 3 32.78 3.89 -24.08
C TRP A 3 31.83 3.29 -25.13
N ASN A 4 32.36 2.82 -26.27
CA ASN A 4 31.54 2.17 -27.30
C ASN A 4 31.08 0.78 -26.88
N LEU A 5 31.84 0.09 -26.03
CA LEU A 5 31.44 -1.18 -25.44
C LEU A 5 30.32 -0.98 -24.42
N VAL A 6 30.43 0.06 -23.57
CA VAL A 6 29.40 0.44 -22.62
C VAL A 6 28.10 0.79 -23.35
N ILE A 7 28.13 1.62 -24.39
CA ILE A 7 26.94 2.02 -25.16
C ILE A 7 26.28 0.80 -25.86
N LYS A 8 27.08 -0.13 -26.39
CA LYS A 8 26.57 -1.32 -27.09
C LYS A 8 25.97 -2.36 -26.13
N GLU A 9 26.50 -2.47 -24.91
CA GLU A 9 25.88 -3.27 -23.84
C GLU A 9 24.68 -2.53 -23.20
N TYR A 10 24.69 -1.19 -23.21
CA TYR A 10 23.61 -0.29 -22.74
C TYR A 10 22.34 -0.39 -23.59
N GLU A 11 22.46 -0.42 -24.92
CA GLU A 11 21.33 -0.68 -25.82
C GLU A 11 20.84 -2.13 -25.74
N ARG A 12 21.74 -3.10 -25.51
CA ARG A 12 21.39 -4.53 -25.47
C ARG A 12 20.57 -4.91 -24.23
N LEU A 13 20.79 -4.23 -23.10
CA LEU A 13 20.14 -4.50 -21.82
C LEU A 13 18.88 -3.67 -21.53
N LYS A 14 18.46 -2.76 -22.43
CA LYS A 14 17.35 -1.82 -22.15
C LYS A 14 17.56 -1.07 -20.82
N LEU A 15 18.82 -0.75 -20.50
CA LEU A 15 19.23 -0.20 -19.21
C LEU A 15 18.53 1.11 -18.87
N HIS A 16 18.14 1.92 -19.87
CA HIS A 16 17.39 3.16 -19.67
C HIS A 16 16.11 2.96 -18.83
N HIS A 17 15.34 1.89 -19.06
CA HIS A 17 14.10 1.64 -18.32
C HIS A 17 14.37 1.18 -16.88
N VAL A 18 15.46 0.43 -16.67
CA VAL A 18 15.91 0.02 -15.33
C VAL A 18 16.45 1.22 -14.56
N MET A 19 17.18 2.12 -15.23
CA MET A 19 17.70 3.36 -14.65
C MET A 19 16.57 4.28 -14.18
N LEU A 20 15.48 4.42 -14.94
CA LEU A 20 14.30 5.20 -14.51
C LEU A 20 13.63 4.60 -13.26
N PHE A 21 13.57 3.26 -13.18
CA PHE A 21 13.04 2.58 -12.01
C PHE A 21 13.95 2.75 -10.78
N VAL A 22 15.26 2.63 -10.94
CA VAL A 22 16.24 2.91 -9.87
C VAL A 22 16.16 4.36 -9.43
N PHE A 23 16.04 5.29 -10.38
CA PHE A 23 15.84 6.70 -10.10
C PHE A 23 14.54 6.93 -9.31
N LEU A 24 13.46 6.21 -9.61
CA LEU A 24 12.22 6.26 -8.84
C LEU A 24 12.44 5.80 -7.40
N LEU A 25 13.14 4.68 -7.21
CA LEU A 25 13.43 4.18 -5.87
C LEU A 25 14.24 5.19 -5.04
N LEU A 26 15.25 5.82 -5.64
CA LEU A 26 16.04 6.87 -4.98
C LEU A 26 15.20 8.11 -4.68
N TYR A 27 14.34 8.52 -5.61
CA TYR A 27 13.39 9.62 -5.44
C TYR A 27 12.42 9.35 -4.28
N SER A 28 11.87 8.14 -4.21
CA SER A 28 10.98 7.72 -3.12
C SER A 28 11.68 7.68 -1.76
N LEU A 29 12.93 7.21 -1.71
CA LEU A 29 13.74 7.23 -0.49
C LEU A 29 14.04 8.66 -0.02
N LEU A 30 14.41 9.54 -0.96
CA LEU A 30 14.64 10.96 -0.65
C LEU A 30 13.36 11.62 -0.12
N GLY A 31 12.23 11.39 -0.79
CA GLY A 31 10.93 11.87 -0.35
C GLY A 31 10.59 11.36 1.06
N ALA A 32 10.78 10.06 1.31
CA ALA A 32 10.52 9.45 2.62
C ALA A 32 11.33 10.10 3.75
N VAL A 33 12.62 10.37 3.53
CA VAL A 33 13.48 11.03 4.52
C VAL A 33 12.99 12.45 4.80
N ILE A 34 12.65 13.22 3.75
CA ILE A 34 12.17 14.60 3.89
C ILE A 34 10.81 14.63 4.61
N PHE A 35 9.88 13.75 4.26
CA PHE A 35 8.59 13.66 4.94
C PHE A 35 8.74 13.27 6.40
N CYS A 36 9.60 12.30 6.72
CA CYS A 36 9.89 11.95 8.11
C CYS A 36 10.49 13.15 8.86
N ALA A 37 11.38 13.93 8.23
CA ALA A 37 11.97 15.10 8.87
C ALA A 37 10.92 16.20 9.18
N PHE A 38 9.98 16.45 8.26
CA PHE A 38 8.93 17.45 8.48
C PHE A 38 7.87 17.00 9.48
N GLU A 39 7.44 15.74 9.41
CA GLU A 39 6.22 15.29 10.09
C GLU A 39 6.49 14.55 11.42
N SER A 40 7.71 14.03 11.64
CA SER A 40 8.03 13.29 12.87
C SER A 40 7.81 14.09 14.15
N SER A 41 8.21 15.37 14.14
CA SER A 41 8.05 16.26 15.30
C SER A 41 6.58 16.59 15.61
N ALA A 42 5.77 16.81 14.57
CA ALA A 42 4.34 17.08 14.71
C ALA A 42 3.58 15.84 15.18
N GLU A 43 3.94 14.66 14.67
CA GLU A 43 3.33 13.40 15.08
C GLU A 43 3.64 13.06 16.54
N GLU A 44 4.87 13.29 17.00
CA GLU A 44 5.23 12.99 18.39
C GLU A 44 4.40 13.83 19.39
N TYR A 45 4.13 15.09 19.06
CA TYR A 45 3.25 15.95 19.82
C TYR A 45 1.80 15.44 19.83
N ASP A 46 1.26 15.07 18.67
CA ASP A 46 -0.11 14.57 18.52
C ASP A 46 -0.32 13.24 19.25
N ILE A 47 0.63 12.31 19.13
CA ILE A 47 0.60 11.02 19.84
C ILE A 47 0.62 11.27 21.36
N GLN A 48 1.48 12.18 21.82
CA GLN A 48 1.57 12.51 23.24
C GLN A 48 0.27 13.12 23.76
N GLN A 49 -0.36 14.04 23.03
CA GLN A 49 -1.66 14.59 23.42
C GLN A 49 -2.75 13.52 23.47
N ARG A 50 -2.84 12.65 22.46
CA ARG A 50 -3.82 11.55 22.42
C ARG A 50 -3.62 10.59 23.60
N TYR A 51 -2.37 10.28 23.92
CA TYR A 51 -2.03 9.45 25.07
C TYR A 51 -2.46 10.11 26.38
N VAL A 52 -2.15 11.39 26.59
CA VAL A 52 -2.55 12.12 27.81
C VAL A 52 -4.07 12.24 27.92
N ASN A 53 -4.76 12.55 26.82
CA ASN A 53 -6.22 12.64 26.78
C ASN A 53 -6.89 11.30 27.10
N SER A 54 -6.37 10.19 26.55
CA SER A 54 -6.89 8.85 26.87
C SER A 54 -6.66 8.46 28.33
N MET A 55 -5.50 8.80 28.90
CA MET A 55 -5.21 8.57 30.31
C MET A 55 -6.11 9.42 31.22
N LYS A 56 -6.42 10.67 30.83
CA LYS A 56 -7.35 11.53 31.53
C LYS A 56 -8.77 10.95 31.48
N ALA A 57 -9.28 10.57 30.31
CA ALA A 57 -10.58 9.94 30.14
C ALA A 57 -10.73 8.67 30.99
N ARG A 58 -9.72 7.78 30.98
CA ARG A 58 -9.71 6.56 31.80
C ARG A 58 -9.74 6.89 33.30
N ARG A 59 -8.98 7.87 33.76
CA ARG A 59 -8.98 8.30 35.17
C ARG A 59 -10.34 8.89 35.57
N THR A 60 -10.92 9.74 34.73
CA THR A 60 -12.25 10.32 34.98
C THR A 60 -13.32 9.24 35.06
N MET A 61 -13.30 8.27 34.13
CA MET A 61 -14.22 7.13 34.12
C MET A 61 -14.09 6.29 35.41
N LEU A 62 -12.87 5.95 35.81
CA LEU A 62 -12.62 5.20 37.06
C LEU A 62 -13.07 5.96 38.30
N ALA A 63 -12.81 7.27 38.36
CA ALA A 63 -13.26 8.12 39.46
C ALA A 63 -14.79 8.20 39.54
N ALA A 64 -15.46 8.33 38.39
CA ALA A 64 -16.91 8.32 38.30
C ALA A 64 -17.50 6.97 38.74
N PHE A 65 -16.90 5.85 38.32
CA PHE A 65 -17.30 4.53 38.81
C PHE A 65 -17.13 4.37 40.32
N HIS A 66 -16.00 4.84 40.86
CA HIS A 66 -15.74 4.76 42.29
C HIS A 66 -16.74 5.61 43.10
N ALA A 67 -17.11 6.79 42.60
CA ALA A 67 -18.16 7.62 43.20
C ALA A 67 -19.53 6.93 43.17
N ILE A 68 -19.92 6.36 42.03
CA ILE A 68 -21.17 5.59 41.87
C ILE A 68 -21.21 4.38 42.82
N TYR A 69 -20.10 3.64 42.94
CA TYR A 69 -20.00 2.49 43.82
C TYR A 69 -20.16 2.87 45.30
N ASN A 70 -19.51 3.96 45.73
CA ASN A 70 -19.59 4.42 47.12
C ASN A 70 -20.96 5.00 47.47
N GLU A 71 -21.63 5.70 46.55
CA GLU A 71 -23.03 6.13 46.73
C GLU A 71 -23.99 4.94 46.82
N GLY A 72 -23.79 3.93 45.97
CA GLY A 72 -24.55 2.68 45.97
C GLY A 72 -24.33 1.80 47.21
N LYS A 73 -23.37 2.13 48.08
CA LYS A 73 -23.17 1.37 49.33
C LYS A 73 -24.36 1.47 50.29
N ASN A 74 -25.18 2.52 50.14
CA ASN A 74 -26.41 2.75 50.92
C ASN A 74 -27.69 2.41 50.13
N THR A 75 -27.60 1.84 48.93
CA THR A 75 -28.74 1.56 48.05
C THR A 75 -28.46 0.32 47.21
N SER A 76 -29.35 -0.69 47.24
CA SER A 76 -29.06 -2.05 46.76
C SER A 76 -28.62 -2.20 45.29
N LEU A 77 -28.80 -1.18 44.43
CA LEU A 77 -28.19 -1.11 43.10
C LEU A 77 -27.84 0.35 42.73
N PRO A 78 -26.67 0.61 42.10
CA PRO A 78 -26.41 1.89 41.48
C PRO A 78 -27.36 2.10 40.28
N PRO A 79 -27.89 3.31 40.05
CA PRO A 79 -28.81 3.57 38.95
C PRO A 79 -28.13 3.32 37.60
N GLU A 80 -28.59 2.30 36.87
CA GLU A 80 -28.00 1.85 35.58
C GLU A 80 -27.79 2.99 34.59
N GLY A 81 -28.70 3.97 34.56
CA GLY A 81 -28.59 5.14 33.70
C GLY A 81 -27.31 5.97 33.90
N ARG A 82 -26.78 6.02 35.12
CA ARG A 82 -25.54 6.78 35.42
C ARG A 82 -24.28 5.99 35.06
N LEU A 83 -24.30 4.66 35.14
CA LEU A 83 -23.22 3.83 34.61
C LEU A 83 -23.16 3.94 33.08
N VAL A 84 -24.31 3.85 32.42
CA VAL A 84 -24.40 3.94 30.96
C VAL A 84 -23.93 5.31 30.46
N SER A 85 -24.24 6.41 31.15
CA SER A 85 -23.76 7.74 30.75
C SER A 85 -22.25 7.89 30.85
N VAL A 86 -21.61 7.37 31.91
CA VAL A 86 -20.14 7.40 32.08
C VAL A 86 -19.44 6.55 31.02
N VAL A 87 -20.00 5.37 30.70
CA VAL A 87 -19.49 4.51 29.63
C VAL A 87 -19.66 5.17 28.26
N ASN A 88 -20.81 5.79 27.99
CA ASN A 88 -21.04 6.50 26.73
C ASN A 88 -20.13 7.72 26.57
N GLU A 89 -19.89 8.48 27.64
CA GLU A 89 -18.97 9.61 27.63
C GLU A 89 -17.52 9.16 27.36
N TYR A 90 -17.10 8.06 28.00
CA TYR A 90 -15.80 7.44 27.72
C TYR A 90 -15.71 6.94 26.27
N ASN A 91 -16.73 6.25 25.76
CA ASN A 91 -16.75 5.74 24.38
C ASN A 91 -16.72 6.88 23.35
N GLN A 92 -17.45 7.97 23.60
CA GLN A 92 -17.46 9.16 22.75
C GLN A 92 -16.10 9.88 22.75
N GLN A 93 -15.42 9.93 23.89
CA GLN A 93 -14.08 10.51 24.01
C GLN A 93 -12.99 9.64 23.38
N MET A 94 -13.17 8.32 23.34
CA MET A 94 -12.11 7.38 23.01
C MET A 94 -12.08 6.92 21.56
N GLY A 95 -13.18 7.02 20.79
CA GLY A 95 -13.18 6.85 19.33
C GLY A 95 -12.16 5.86 18.75
N LEU A 96 -12.17 4.60 19.22
CA LEU A 96 -11.23 3.49 18.94
C LEU A 96 -9.78 3.70 19.44
N THR A 97 -9.22 2.61 19.97
CA THR A 97 -7.99 2.52 20.76
C THR A 97 -6.89 3.50 20.33
N PRO A 98 -6.37 4.35 21.24
CA PRO A 98 -5.22 5.19 20.95
C PRO A 98 -3.99 4.30 20.72
N SER A 99 -3.69 4.05 19.45
CA SER A 99 -2.42 3.42 19.08
C SER A 99 -1.30 4.44 19.28
N ARG A 100 -0.26 4.03 20.00
CA ARG A 100 0.98 4.81 20.18
C ARG A 100 1.96 4.56 19.03
N GLU A 101 1.54 3.84 18.00
CA GLU A 101 2.38 3.56 16.84
C GLU A 101 2.64 4.85 16.06
N GLN A 102 3.92 5.19 15.93
CA GLN A 102 4.39 6.23 15.04
C GLN A 102 4.21 5.75 13.59
N LYS A 103 3.44 6.50 12.81
CA LYS A 103 3.22 6.24 11.41
C LYS A 103 4.33 6.84 10.54
N TRP A 104 4.96 7.94 10.96
CA TRP A 104 6.08 8.56 10.23
C TRP A 104 7.43 7.91 10.53
N THR A 105 7.51 6.62 10.20
CA THR A 105 8.78 5.90 10.06
C THR A 105 9.28 5.98 8.63
N LEU A 106 10.53 5.59 8.36
CA LEU A 106 11.07 5.56 6.99
C LEU A 106 10.16 4.78 6.02
N TRP A 107 9.60 3.65 6.49
CA TRP A 107 8.65 2.84 5.72
C TRP A 107 7.31 3.54 5.52
N GLY A 108 6.80 4.24 6.54
CA GLY A 108 5.59 5.06 6.42
C GLY A 108 5.78 6.22 5.45
N GLY A 109 6.93 6.90 5.50
CA GLY A 109 7.31 7.94 4.55
C GLY A 109 7.44 7.41 3.11
N LEU A 110 7.99 6.20 2.94
CA LEU A 110 8.09 5.56 1.62
C LEU A 110 6.72 5.16 1.08
N TYR A 111 5.84 4.65 1.95
CA TYR A 111 4.44 4.37 1.63
C TYR A 111 3.69 5.64 1.23
N TYR A 112 3.86 6.73 1.99
CA TYR A 112 3.26 8.02 1.68
C TYR A 112 3.77 8.59 0.34
N ALA A 113 5.09 8.59 0.12
CA ALA A 113 5.70 8.98 -1.14
C ALA A 113 5.12 8.16 -2.32
N GLY A 114 4.96 6.85 -2.12
CA GLY A 114 4.32 5.92 -3.04
C GLY A 114 2.90 6.33 -3.41
N THR A 115 2.05 6.55 -2.42
CA THR A 115 0.64 6.90 -2.63
C THR A 115 0.45 8.25 -3.32
N ILE A 116 1.41 9.19 -3.18
CA ILE A 116 1.40 10.48 -3.89
C ILE A 116 1.61 10.30 -5.39
N TYR A 117 2.75 9.73 -5.81
CA TYR A 117 3.07 9.66 -7.24
C TYR A 117 2.25 8.61 -8.00
N THR A 118 1.67 7.63 -7.28
CA THR A 118 0.70 6.68 -7.85
C THR A 118 -0.72 7.23 -7.86
N THR A 119 -0.95 8.40 -7.26
CA THR A 119 -2.27 9.05 -7.13
C THR A 119 -3.31 8.17 -6.42
N ILE A 120 -2.88 7.20 -5.61
CA ILE A 120 -3.80 6.33 -4.84
C ILE A 120 -4.42 7.11 -3.69
N GLY A 121 -3.58 7.79 -2.90
CA GLY A 121 -4.01 8.71 -1.84
C GLY A 121 -5.01 8.13 -0.82
N TYR A 122 -4.68 7.04 -0.13
CA TYR A 122 -5.58 6.41 0.87
C TYR A 122 -6.02 7.34 2.02
N GLY A 123 -5.19 8.32 2.40
CA GLY A 123 -5.51 9.30 3.44
C GLY A 123 -5.37 8.79 4.88
N ASP A 124 -4.91 7.56 5.07
CA ASP A 124 -4.57 6.95 6.36
C ASP A 124 -3.29 7.52 7.00
N LEU A 125 -2.37 7.97 6.14
CA LEU A 125 -1.17 8.74 6.46
C LEU A 125 -1.10 9.94 5.51
N ALA A 126 -1.11 11.16 6.07
CA ALA A 126 -1.09 12.41 5.29
C ALA A 126 -0.31 13.49 6.02
N ALA A 127 0.45 14.30 5.27
CA ALA A 127 1.19 15.42 5.81
C ALA A 127 0.23 16.45 6.45
N THR A 128 0.41 16.72 7.74
CA THR A 128 -0.41 17.68 8.48
C THR A 128 0.26 19.04 8.57
N THR A 129 1.59 19.06 8.57
CA THR A 129 2.39 20.30 8.67
C THR A 129 2.28 21.13 7.40
N PHE A 130 2.45 22.45 7.54
CA PHE A 130 2.46 23.36 6.39
C PHE A 130 3.60 23.03 5.41
N GLY A 131 4.80 22.76 5.93
CA GLY A 131 5.97 22.39 5.13
C GLY A 131 5.79 21.05 4.39
N GLY A 132 5.27 20.04 5.09
CA GLY A 132 4.97 18.74 4.50
C GLY A 132 3.93 18.83 3.38
N LYS A 133 2.85 19.61 3.57
CA LYS A 133 1.83 19.83 2.54
C LYS A 133 2.39 20.52 1.29
N LEU A 134 3.19 21.57 1.47
CA LEU A 134 3.81 22.28 0.34
C LEU A 134 4.78 21.36 -0.42
N PHE A 135 5.58 20.58 0.32
CA PHE A 135 6.49 19.61 -0.28
C PHE A 135 5.72 18.51 -1.02
N THR A 136 4.61 17.99 -0.49
CA THR A 136 3.74 17.02 -1.18
C THR A 136 3.28 17.53 -2.55
N ILE A 137 2.89 18.80 -2.65
CA ILE A 137 2.43 19.39 -3.93
C ILE A 137 3.57 19.38 -4.95
N VAL A 138 4.74 19.89 -4.59
CA VAL A 138 5.91 19.94 -5.48
C VAL A 138 6.37 18.52 -5.85
N TYR A 139 6.38 17.61 -4.87
CA TYR A 139 6.75 16.21 -5.05
C TYR A 139 5.80 15.48 -6.00
N ALA A 140 4.50 15.76 -5.94
CA ALA A 140 3.50 15.20 -6.84
C ALA A 140 3.70 15.66 -8.29
N LEU A 141 4.00 16.94 -8.52
CA LEU A 141 4.20 17.50 -9.86
C LEU A 141 5.34 16.82 -10.63
N ILE A 142 6.39 16.39 -9.93
CA ILE A 142 7.54 15.70 -10.54
C ILE A 142 7.31 14.19 -10.56
N GLY A 143 6.75 13.62 -9.49
CA GLY A 143 6.57 12.17 -9.35
C GLY A 143 5.55 11.58 -10.32
N ILE A 144 4.43 12.27 -10.57
CA ILE A 144 3.36 11.75 -11.43
C ILE A 144 3.83 11.53 -12.88
N PRO A 145 4.44 12.52 -13.57
CA PRO A 145 4.95 12.31 -14.94
C PRO A 145 6.00 11.19 -15.02
N MET A 146 6.82 11.07 -13.98
CA MET A 146 7.86 10.06 -13.91
C MET A 146 7.28 8.65 -13.83
N VAL A 147 6.26 8.42 -12.99
CA VAL A 147 5.58 7.12 -12.91
C VAL A 147 4.80 6.80 -14.16
N ILE A 148 4.14 7.78 -14.79
CA ILE A 148 3.47 7.56 -16.08
C ILE A 148 4.46 7.06 -17.14
N SER A 149 5.66 7.63 -17.20
CA SER A 149 6.72 7.19 -18.12
C SER A 149 7.14 5.74 -17.86
N ILE A 150 7.35 5.39 -16.58
CA ILE A 150 7.71 4.03 -16.16
C ILE A 150 6.58 3.04 -16.49
N LEU A 151 5.32 3.40 -16.23
CA LEU A 151 4.16 2.56 -16.50
C LEU A 151 4.02 2.26 -17.99
N ASN A 152 4.28 3.23 -18.87
CA ASN A 152 4.24 3.01 -20.31
C ASN A 152 5.28 1.96 -20.74
N ASP A 153 6.52 2.12 -20.29
CA ASP A 153 7.60 1.22 -20.63
C ASP A 153 7.36 -0.21 -20.09
N TRP A 154 7.00 -0.31 -18.81
CA TRP A 154 6.70 -1.58 -18.17
C TRP A 154 5.46 -2.25 -18.76
N GLY A 155 4.44 -1.47 -19.13
CA GLY A 155 3.25 -1.95 -19.82
C GLY A 155 3.59 -2.65 -21.13
N THR A 156 4.48 -2.08 -21.94
CA THR A 156 4.91 -2.74 -23.20
C THR A 156 5.71 -4.01 -22.95
N MET A 157 6.54 -4.06 -21.90
CA MET A 157 7.32 -5.25 -21.55
C MET A 157 6.41 -6.37 -21.05
N LEU A 158 5.45 -6.04 -20.18
CA LEU A 158 4.44 -6.98 -19.69
C LEU A 158 3.58 -7.50 -20.85
N PHE A 159 3.11 -6.64 -21.74
CA PHE A 159 2.34 -7.05 -22.91
C PHE A 159 3.14 -8.00 -23.83
N LYS A 160 4.42 -7.70 -24.09
CA LYS A 160 5.31 -8.59 -24.84
C LYS A 160 5.54 -9.91 -24.12
N GLY A 161 5.69 -9.89 -22.80
CA GLY A 161 5.83 -11.06 -21.94
C GLY A 161 4.59 -11.97 -22.00
N VAL A 162 3.41 -11.40 -21.80
CA VAL A 162 2.12 -12.09 -21.92
C VAL A 162 1.93 -12.63 -23.33
N SER A 163 2.20 -11.83 -24.36
CA SER A 163 2.09 -12.26 -25.76
C SER A 163 3.05 -13.41 -26.09
N MET A 164 4.29 -13.36 -25.59
CA MET A 164 5.24 -14.47 -25.72
C MET A 164 4.75 -15.72 -25.00
N PHE A 165 4.27 -15.57 -23.77
CA PHE A 165 3.74 -16.67 -22.97
C PHE A 165 2.53 -17.33 -23.66
N TRP A 166 1.59 -16.50 -24.14
CA TRP A 166 0.41 -16.93 -24.89
C TRP A 166 0.79 -17.71 -26.16
N ASN A 167 1.70 -17.16 -26.97
CA ASN A 167 2.14 -17.81 -28.20
C ASN A 167 2.99 -19.07 -27.94
N ARG A 168 3.79 -19.10 -26.87
CA ARG A 168 4.68 -20.24 -26.56
C ARG A 168 3.99 -21.36 -25.83
N LEU A 169 3.05 -21.11 -24.94
CA LEU A 169 2.40 -22.14 -24.15
C LEU A 169 1.04 -22.49 -24.71
N ILE A 170 0.14 -21.52 -24.84
CA ILE A 170 -1.25 -21.78 -25.21
C ILE A 170 -1.34 -22.23 -26.67
N ILE A 171 -0.70 -21.50 -27.60
CA ILE A 171 -0.73 -21.92 -29.02
C ILE A 171 0.02 -23.25 -29.22
N ARG A 172 1.13 -23.49 -28.53
CA ARG A 172 1.81 -24.80 -28.62
C ARG A 172 0.95 -25.94 -28.06
N CYS A 173 0.26 -25.72 -26.94
CA CYS A 173 -0.67 -26.69 -26.37
C CYS A 173 -1.83 -26.98 -27.33
N ILE A 174 -2.48 -25.95 -27.85
CA ILE A 174 -3.59 -26.10 -28.80
C ILE A 174 -3.15 -26.87 -30.04
N ARG A 175 -2.01 -26.50 -30.65
CA ARG A 175 -1.46 -27.24 -31.80
C ARG A 175 -1.11 -28.69 -31.44
N SER A 176 -0.62 -28.95 -30.23
CA SER A 176 -0.31 -30.31 -29.76
C SER A 176 -1.57 -31.18 -29.65
N ILE A 177 -2.64 -30.63 -29.08
CA ILE A 177 -3.95 -31.28 -28.97
C ILE A 177 -4.54 -31.54 -30.36
N GLU A 178 -4.48 -30.56 -31.25
CA GLU A 178 -5.02 -30.68 -32.61
C GLU A 178 -4.25 -31.74 -33.43
N ARG A 179 -2.92 -31.81 -33.30
CA ARG A 179 -2.11 -32.88 -33.89
C ARG A 179 -2.50 -34.26 -33.36
N LYS A 180 -2.73 -34.40 -32.05
CA LYS A 180 -3.20 -35.66 -31.46
C LYS A 180 -4.58 -36.04 -32.00
N ARG A 181 -5.51 -35.09 -32.10
CA ARG A 181 -6.87 -35.33 -32.65
C ARG A 181 -6.83 -35.75 -34.13
N ARG A 182 -6.00 -35.11 -34.97
CA ARG A 182 -5.83 -35.50 -36.38
C ARG A 182 -5.23 -36.90 -36.54
N ARG A 183 -4.26 -37.28 -35.70
CA ARG A 183 -3.68 -38.63 -35.70
C ARG A 183 -4.68 -39.70 -35.25
N GLY A 184 -5.51 -39.39 -34.25
CA GLY A 184 -6.60 -40.29 -33.83
C GLY A 184 -7.62 -40.53 -34.94
N ARG A 185 -8.00 -39.49 -35.68
CA ARG A 185 -8.97 -39.62 -36.78
C ARG A 185 -8.47 -40.49 -37.93
N ARG A 186 -7.22 -40.30 -38.38
CA ARG A 186 -6.64 -41.11 -39.46
C ARG A 186 -6.54 -42.62 -39.12
N ARG A 187 -6.30 -42.97 -37.86
CA ARG A 187 -6.25 -44.39 -37.45
C ARG A 187 -7.63 -45.06 -37.56
N MET A 188 -8.70 -44.35 -37.20
CA MET A 188 -10.07 -44.87 -37.32
C MET A 188 -10.47 -45.16 -38.77
N ASP A 189 -10.05 -44.31 -39.71
CA ASP A 189 -10.35 -44.51 -41.13
C ASP A 189 -9.63 -45.77 -41.67
N ASP A 190 -8.34 -45.97 -41.33
CA ASP A 190 -7.56 -47.18 -41.69
C ASP A 190 -8.15 -48.48 -41.11
N ASP A 191 -8.66 -48.45 -39.87
CA ASP A 191 -9.29 -49.61 -39.22
C ASP A 191 -10.64 -49.97 -39.89
N THR A 192 -11.31 -48.98 -40.49
CA THR A 192 -12.61 -49.18 -41.18
C THR A 192 -12.40 -49.79 -42.57
N ASP A 193 -11.38 -49.33 -43.30
CA ASP A 193 -11.05 -49.84 -44.65
C ASP A 193 -10.44 -51.26 -44.61
N SER A 194 -9.75 -51.63 -43.54
CA SER A 194 -9.17 -52.99 -43.37
C SER A 194 -10.18 -54.05 -42.92
N SER A 195 -11.36 -53.64 -42.48
CA SER A 195 -12.45 -54.52 -42.02
C SER A 195 -13.53 -54.78 -43.08
N SER A 196 -13.42 -54.13 -44.25
CA SER A 196 -14.36 -54.23 -45.39
C SER A 196 -13.77 -55.11 -46.50
#